data_AF-A0A436QLD3-F1
#
_entry.id   AF-A0A436QLD3-F1
#
_cell.length_a   1.000
_cell.length_b   1.000
_cell.length_c   1.000
_cell.angle_alpha   90.00
_cell.angle_beta   90.00
_cell.angle_gamma   90.00
#
_symmetry.space_group_name_H-M   'P 1'
#
loop_
_entity.id
_entity.type
_entity.pdbx_description
1 polymer ?
#
loop_
_entity_poly.entity_id
_entity_poly.type
_entity_poly.pdbx_seq_one_letter_code
_entity_poly.pdbx_strand_id
1 'polypeptide(L)'
;GNPLGFEWTVTAGVVSALGRSMRASTGRLIDDVIQTDAALNPGNSGGPLVSSAGEVIGVNTAMIHGAQGIAFAVASNTANFVISEIIRFGRVRRAFIGVSADTTNLPRRVALLSQVTTNTAVRLRSVEKNGPAAKAGLK
;
A
#
# COMPACT_ATOMS: atom_id res chain seq x y z
N GLY A 1 8.19 -11.36 15.85
CA GLY A 1 9.12 -11.84 14.79
C GLY A 1 10.27 -12.58 15.45
N ASN A 2 11.33 -12.90 14.70
CA ASN A 2 12.57 -13.43 15.27
C ASN A 2 13.72 -12.42 15.04
N PRO A 3 13.71 -11.28 15.73
CA PRO A 3 14.72 -10.26 15.52
C PRO A 3 16.10 -10.82 15.89
N LEU A 4 17.05 -10.70 14.97
CA LEU A 4 18.46 -11.06 15.16
C LEU A 4 18.73 -12.54 15.55
N GLY A 5 17.74 -13.44 15.46
CA GLY A 5 17.91 -14.88 15.68
C GLY A 5 18.01 -15.32 17.14
N PHE A 6 17.72 -14.42 18.09
CA PHE A 6 17.95 -14.66 19.51
C PHE A 6 16.74 -15.25 20.25
N GLU A 7 15.49 -14.93 19.86
CA GLU A 7 14.22 -15.48 20.39
C GLU A 7 13.00 -14.75 19.78
N TRP A 8 11.81 -15.35 19.83
CA TRP A 8 10.58 -14.72 19.33
C TRP A 8 10.23 -13.47 20.17
N THR A 9 10.15 -12.30 19.53
CA THR A 9 9.80 -11.03 20.20
C THR A 9 8.45 -10.49 19.72
N VAL A 10 7.70 -9.89 20.64
CA VAL A 10 6.47 -9.15 20.38
C VAL A 10 6.68 -7.68 20.78
N THR A 11 6.24 -6.77 19.91
CA THR A 11 6.20 -5.32 20.18
C THR A 11 4.78 -4.82 19.90
N ALA A 12 4.38 -3.75 20.58
CA ALA A 12 3.08 -3.13 20.42
C ALA A 12 3.23 -1.66 20.02
N GLY A 13 2.19 -1.14 19.36
CA GLY A 13 2.11 0.22 18.88
C GLY A 13 0.72 0.49 18.31
N VAL A 14 0.58 1.58 17.58
CA VAL A 14 -0.65 2.00 16.92
C VAL A 14 -0.46 2.08 15.41
N VAL A 15 -1.56 2.09 14.68
CA VAL A 15 -1.56 2.45 13.26
C VAL A 15 -1.38 3.96 13.15
N SER A 16 -0.23 4.39 12.64
CA SER A 16 0.10 5.82 12.51
C SER A 16 -0.44 6.42 11.22
N ALA A 17 -0.54 5.63 10.14
CA ALA A 17 -1.12 6.04 8.86
C ALA A 17 -1.49 4.83 7.98
N LEU A 18 -2.42 5.05 7.05
CA LEU A 18 -2.84 4.10 6.02
C LEU A 18 -2.66 4.72 4.63
N GLY A 19 -2.61 3.88 3.58
CA GLY A 19 -2.55 4.35 2.20
C GLY A 19 -1.22 5.03 1.81
N ARG A 20 -0.15 4.81 2.58
CA ARG A 20 1.18 5.32 2.23
C ARG A 20 1.80 4.45 1.15
N SER A 21 2.74 5.02 0.40
CA SER A 21 3.60 4.27 -0.50
C SER A 21 5.02 4.23 0.07
N MET A 22 5.67 3.07 0.00
CA MET A 22 7.08 2.90 0.36
C MET A 22 7.89 2.44 -0.86
N ARG A 23 9.18 2.76 -0.91
CA ARG A 23 10.08 2.21 -1.92
C ARG A 23 10.74 0.96 -1.37
N ALA A 24 10.67 -0.13 -2.13
CA ALA A 24 11.48 -1.32 -1.91
C ALA A 24 12.96 -1.01 -2.19
N SER A 25 13.85 -1.88 -1.72
CA SER A 25 15.29 -1.83 -2.04
C SER A 25 15.59 -1.86 -3.54
N THR A 26 14.70 -2.45 -4.34
CA THR A 26 14.76 -2.48 -5.80
C THR A 26 14.32 -1.17 -6.47
N GLY A 27 13.96 -0.14 -5.70
CA GLY A 27 13.40 1.12 -6.18
C GLY A 27 11.89 1.06 -6.52
N ARG A 28 11.31 -0.15 -6.53
CA ARG A 28 9.89 -0.38 -6.81
C ARG A 28 9.01 0.25 -5.73
N LEU A 29 7.97 0.97 -6.16
CA LEU A 29 6.95 1.47 -5.26
C LEU A 29 6.05 0.31 -4.76
N ILE A 30 5.78 0.29 -3.47
CA ILE A 30 4.80 -0.57 -2.82
C ILE A 30 3.76 0.37 -2.25
N ASP A 31 2.57 0.33 -2.84
CA ASP A 31 1.44 1.16 -2.44
C ASP A 31 0.64 0.50 -1.32
N ASP A 32 -0.16 1.33 -0.66
CA ASP A 32 -1.13 0.92 0.38
C ASP A 32 -0.48 0.14 1.54
N VAL A 33 0.65 0.64 2.03
CA VAL A 33 1.30 0.08 3.22
C VAL A 33 0.72 0.68 4.51
N ILE A 34 0.69 -0.14 5.55
CA ILE A 34 0.31 0.24 6.90
C ILE A 34 1.55 0.81 7.58
N GLN A 35 1.45 2.03 8.10
CA GLN A 35 2.48 2.62 8.95
C GLN A 35 2.15 2.37 10.42
N THR A 36 3.14 1.97 11.20
CA THR A 36 3.03 1.80 12.65
C THR A 36 4.26 2.34 13.37
N ASP A 37 4.09 2.68 14.64
CA ASP A 37 5.18 3.01 15.56
C ASP A 37 5.63 1.80 16.40
N ALA A 38 5.01 0.63 16.22
CA ALA A 38 5.48 -0.60 16.82
C ALA A 38 6.93 -0.86 16.41
N ALA A 39 7.79 -1.13 17.39
CA ALA A 39 9.21 -1.30 17.15
C ALA A 39 9.47 -2.52 16.24
N LEU A 40 10.01 -2.26 15.04
CA LEU A 40 10.48 -3.27 14.10
C LEU A 40 11.98 -3.19 13.93
N ASN A 41 12.66 -4.34 14.02
CA ASN A 41 14.09 -4.47 13.79
C ASN A 41 14.35 -5.57 12.74
N PRO A 42 15.54 -5.64 12.12
CA PRO A 42 15.92 -6.76 11.28
C PRO A 42 15.63 -8.12 11.97
N GLY A 43 14.95 -9.01 11.25
CA GLY A 43 14.42 -10.29 11.74
C GLY A 43 12.95 -10.26 12.20
N ASN A 44 12.33 -9.08 12.33
CA ASN A 44 10.86 -8.96 12.38
C ASN A 44 10.22 -9.00 10.99
N SER A 45 10.97 -8.64 9.93
CA SER A 45 10.50 -8.69 8.54
C SER A 45 10.00 -10.09 8.18
N GLY A 46 8.84 -10.15 7.53
CA GLY A 46 8.11 -11.39 7.20
C GLY A 46 7.18 -11.89 8.30
N GLY A 47 7.31 -11.39 9.53
CA GLY A 47 6.40 -11.72 10.63
C GLY A 47 5.06 -10.97 10.54
N PRO A 48 4.04 -11.45 11.26
CA PRO A 48 2.71 -10.83 11.23
C PRO A 48 2.67 -9.51 12.01
N LEU A 49 1.88 -8.58 11.51
CA LEU A 49 1.30 -7.47 12.27
C LEU A 49 -0.14 -7.86 12.62
N VAL A 50 -0.46 -7.89 13.90
CA VAL A 50 -1.75 -8.34 14.41
C VAL A 50 -2.51 -7.21 15.11
N SER A 51 -3.83 -7.18 14.94
CA SER A 51 -4.72 -6.29 15.69
C SER A 51 -4.83 -6.75 17.15
N SER A 52 -5.37 -5.89 18.01
CA SER A 52 -5.67 -6.25 19.41
C SER A 52 -6.70 -7.38 19.54
N ALA A 53 -7.45 -7.68 18.48
CA ALA A 53 -8.36 -8.82 18.41
C ALA A 53 -7.67 -10.12 17.94
N GLY A 54 -6.36 -10.09 17.65
CA GLY A 54 -5.59 -11.25 17.18
C GLY A 54 -5.70 -11.50 15.68
N GLU A 55 -6.22 -10.56 14.90
CA GLU A 55 -6.36 -10.69 13.45
C GLU A 55 -5.10 -10.21 12.73
N VAL A 56 -4.64 -10.95 11.72
CA VAL A 56 -3.49 -10.51 10.91
C VAL A 56 -3.91 -9.39 9.96
N ILE A 57 -3.42 -8.19 10.23
CA ILE A 57 -3.72 -6.98 9.43
C ILE A 57 -2.60 -6.65 8.44
N GLY A 58 -1.40 -7.21 8.62
CA GLY A 58 -0.30 -7.01 7.69
C GLY A 58 0.90 -7.92 7.90
N VAL A 59 1.90 -7.74 7.03
CA VAL A 59 3.19 -8.44 7.07
C VAL A 59 4.29 -7.39 7.22
N ASN A 60 5.02 -7.46 8.34
CA ASN A 60 6.11 -6.54 8.65
C ASN A 60 7.16 -6.58 7.53
N THR A 61 7.49 -5.43 6.96
CA THR A 61 8.31 -5.38 5.73
C THR A 61 9.59 -4.60 5.97
N ALA A 62 9.50 -3.34 6.36
CA ALA A 62 10.68 -2.49 6.55
C ALA A 62 10.47 -1.43 7.63
N MET A 63 11.58 -0.84 8.07
CA MET A 63 11.61 0.37 8.88
C MET A 63 12.49 1.42 8.18
N ILE A 64 12.30 2.70 8.46
CA ILE A 64 13.20 3.75 7.97
C ILE A 64 14.38 3.85 8.92
N HIS A 65 15.59 3.53 8.43
CA HIS A 65 16.82 3.71 9.21
C HIS A 65 16.99 5.16 9.65
N GLY A 66 17.19 5.38 10.95
CA GLY A 66 17.35 6.71 11.54
C GLY A 66 16.04 7.44 11.86
N ALA A 67 14.87 6.88 11.54
CA ALA A 67 13.59 7.41 11.98
C ALA A 67 12.95 6.45 13.00
N GLN A 68 12.96 6.86 14.27
CA GLN A 68 12.35 6.08 15.34
C GLN A 68 10.82 6.17 15.24
N GLY A 69 10.13 5.04 15.41
CA GLY A 69 8.67 4.99 15.33
C GLY A 69 8.09 5.05 13.91
N ILE A 70 8.89 4.82 12.86
CA ILE A 70 8.38 4.68 11.49
C ILE A 70 8.70 3.29 10.94
N ALA A 71 7.71 2.41 11.03
CA ALA A 71 7.71 1.07 10.50
C ALA A 71 6.59 0.88 9.47
N PHE A 72 6.82 -0.01 8.51
CA PHE A 72 5.88 -0.33 7.44
C PHE A 72 5.59 -1.82 7.35
N ALA A 73 4.31 -2.14 7.15
CA ALA A 73 3.81 -3.47 6.85
C ALA A 73 3.00 -3.46 5.56
N VAL A 74 3.17 -4.50 4.73
CA VAL A 74 2.27 -4.75 3.61
C VAL A 74 0.92 -5.21 4.16
N ALA A 75 -0.17 -4.57 3.74
CA ALA A 75 -1.51 -4.91 4.21
C ALA A 75 -1.89 -6.37 3.87
N SER A 76 -2.66 -7.02 4.75
CA SER A 76 -3.00 -8.44 4.62
C SER A 76 -3.82 -8.76 3.36
N ASN A 77 -4.67 -7.84 2.91
CA ASN A 77 -5.39 -7.95 1.63
C ASN A 77 -4.42 -8.04 0.43
N THR A 78 -3.35 -7.24 0.42
CA THR A 78 -2.32 -7.24 -0.62
C THR A 78 -1.51 -8.53 -0.57
N ALA A 79 -1.14 -8.99 0.62
CA ALA A 79 -0.46 -10.27 0.81
C ALA A 79 -1.32 -11.44 0.28
N ASN A 80 -2.62 -11.46 0.62
CA ASN A 80 -3.56 -12.47 0.15
C ASN A 80 -3.70 -12.49 -1.38
N PHE A 81 -3.78 -11.31 -2.02
CA PHE A 81 -3.81 -11.21 -3.48
C PHE A 81 -2.52 -11.79 -4.10
N VAL A 82 -1.36 -11.38 -3.60
CA VAL A 82 -0.05 -11.82 -4.12
C VAL A 82 0.12 -13.33 -3.97
N ILE A 83 -0.19 -13.88 -2.80
CA ILE A 83 -0.10 -15.33 -2.54
C ILE A 83 -1.05 -16.09 -3.47
N SER A 84 -2.28 -15.60 -3.64
CA SER A 84 -3.27 -16.23 -4.54
C SER A 84 -2.79 -16.28 -5.99
N GLU A 85 -2.18 -15.22 -6.50
CA GLU A 85 -1.61 -15.19 -7.85
C GLU A 85 -0.41 -16.14 -7.99
N ILE A 86 0.49 -16.18 -7.01
CA ILE A 86 1.66 -17.07 -7.03
C ILE A 86 1.22 -18.54 -7.00
N ILE A 87 0.28 -18.91 -6.12
CA ILE A 87 -0.22 -20.28 -6.03
C ILE A 87 -0.87 -20.72 -7.36
N ARG A 88 -1.66 -19.84 -7.99
CA ARG A 88 -2.40 -20.18 -9.21
C ARG A 88 -1.56 -20.15 -10.48
N PHE A 89 -0.60 -19.22 -10.58
CA PHE A 89 0.08 -18.92 -11.85
C PHE A 89 1.61 -18.95 -11.76
N GLY A 90 2.19 -19.23 -10.59
CA GLY A 90 3.64 -19.21 -10.35
C GLY A 90 4.26 -17.81 -10.31
N ARG A 91 3.47 -16.75 -10.54
CA ARG A 91 3.92 -15.36 -10.55
C ARG A 91 2.75 -14.39 -10.36
N VAL A 92 3.04 -13.18 -9.91
CA VAL A 92 2.04 -12.10 -9.82
C VAL A 92 1.85 -11.45 -11.19
N ARG A 93 0.64 -11.53 -11.75
CA ARG A 93 0.29 -10.82 -12.99
C ARG A 93 -0.39 -9.50 -12.65
N ARG A 94 0.26 -8.38 -12.97
CA ARG A 94 -0.31 -7.05 -12.77
C ARG A 94 -1.02 -6.58 -14.03
N ALA A 95 -2.31 -6.32 -13.92
CA ALA A 95 -3.04 -5.58 -14.93
C ALA A 95 -2.76 -4.08 -14.79
N PHE A 96 -2.89 -3.34 -15.88
CA PHE A 96 -2.80 -1.88 -15.87
C PHE A 96 -3.91 -1.30 -16.75
N ILE A 97 -4.32 -0.08 -16.44
CA ILE A 97 -5.43 0.60 -17.15
C ILE A 97 -4.89 1.46 -18.31
N GLY A 98 -3.63 1.90 -18.25
CA GLY A 98 -2.99 2.71 -19.29
C GLY A 98 -3.29 4.20 -19.15
N VAL A 99 -3.25 4.73 -17.93
CA VAL A 99 -3.45 6.16 -17.65
C VAL A 99 -2.34 6.70 -16.76
N SER A 100 -1.94 7.95 -17.00
CA SER A 100 -1.21 8.76 -16.03
C SER A 100 -2.19 9.74 -15.42
N ALA A 101 -2.23 9.84 -14.10
CA ALA A 101 -3.18 10.68 -13.39
C ALA A 101 -2.60 11.19 -12.07
N ASP A 102 -3.10 12.35 -11.64
CA ASP A 102 -2.78 12.94 -10.34
C ASP A 102 -4.05 13.16 -9.52
N THR A 103 -3.94 13.04 -8.20
CA THR A 103 -5.01 13.49 -7.30
C THR A 103 -4.96 15.01 -7.19
N THR A 104 -6.10 15.67 -7.34
CA THR A 104 -6.22 17.13 -7.25
C THR A 104 -7.40 17.53 -6.38
N ASN A 105 -7.32 18.72 -5.79
CA ASN A 105 -8.47 19.30 -5.09
C ASN A 105 -9.57 19.64 -6.09
N LEU A 106 -10.79 19.23 -5.78
CA LEU A 106 -11.97 19.54 -6.58
C LEU A 106 -12.55 20.88 -6.07
N PRO A 107 -12.59 21.94 -6.90
CA PRO A 107 -13.17 23.21 -6.47
C PRO A 107 -14.64 23.02 -6.06
N ARG A 108 -15.04 23.61 -4.92
CA ARG A 108 -16.39 23.42 -4.34
C ARG A 108 -17.52 23.73 -5.33
N ARG A 109 -17.33 24.71 -6.22
CA ARG A 109 -18.29 25.04 -7.28
C ARG A 109 -18.52 23.86 -8.23
N VAL A 110 -17.45 23.19 -8.66
CA VAL A 110 -17.53 22.01 -9.54
C VAL A 110 -18.17 20.85 -8.81
N ALA A 111 -17.79 20.62 -7.55
CA ALA A 111 -18.38 19.56 -6.73
C ALA A 111 -19.92 19.71 -6.60
N LEU A 112 -20.41 20.92 -6.34
CA LEU A 112 -21.84 21.22 -6.26
C LEU A 112 -22.56 21.03 -7.60
N LEU A 113 -21.99 21.49 -8.71
CA LEU A 113 -22.57 21.32 -10.04
C LEU A 113 -22.64 19.86 -10.46
N SER A 114 -21.61 19.08 -10.14
CA SER A 114 -21.53 17.64 -10.42
C SER A 114 -22.23 16.77 -9.37
N GLN A 115 -22.88 17.38 -8.36
CA GLN A 115 -23.58 16.70 -7.27
C GLN A 115 -22.71 15.67 -6.52
N VAL A 116 -21.42 15.95 -6.38
CA VAL A 116 -20.48 15.12 -5.63
C VAL A 116 -20.13 15.76 -4.29
N THR A 117 -19.99 14.93 -3.26
CA THR A 117 -19.59 15.36 -1.91
C THR A 117 -18.08 15.30 -1.69
N THR A 118 -17.32 14.85 -2.68
CA THR A 118 -15.86 14.70 -2.57
C THR A 118 -15.15 16.04 -2.76
N ASN A 119 -14.08 16.24 -2.00
CA ASN A 119 -13.21 17.42 -2.11
C ASN A 119 -11.99 17.19 -3.00
N THR A 120 -11.83 15.97 -3.52
CA THR A 120 -10.74 15.56 -4.39
C THR A 120 -11.28 14.88 -5.64
N ALA A 121 -10.48 14.89 -6.70
CA ALA A 121 -10.74 14.21 -7.95
C ALA A 121 -9.44 13.63 -8.52
N VAL A 122 -9.56 12.60 -9.35
CA VAL A 122 -8.45 12.07 -10.15
C VAL A 122 -8.44 12.80 -11.49
N ARG A 123 -7.38 13.55 -11.76
CA ARG A 123 -7.19 14.26 -13.03
C ARG A 123 -6.33 13.41 -13.95
N LEU A 124 -6.88 13.03 -15.10
CA LEU A 124 -6.12 12.37 -16.16
C LEU A 124 -5.09 13.35 -16.74
N ARG A 125 -3.83 12.92 -16.80
CA ARG A 125 -2.72 13.62 -17.46
C ARG A 125 -2.52 13.11 -18.88
N SER A 126 -2.61 11.80 -19.05
CA SER A 126 -2.54 11.15 -20.33
C SER A 126 -3.25 9.81 -20.30
N VAL A 127 -3.78 9.42 -21.45
CA VAL A 127 -4.30 8.09 -21.71
C VAL A 127 -3.40 7.46 -22.77
N GLU A 128 -2.88 6.27 -22.49
CA GLU A 128 -2.02 5.55 -23.42
C GLU A 128 -2.80 5.21 -24.70
N LYS A 129 -2.22 5.57 -25.86
CA LYS A 129 -2.84 5.33 -27.16
C LYS A 129 -3.01 3.81 -27.37
N ASN A 130 -4.22 3.40 -27.75
CA ASN A 130 -4.62 2.00 -27.91
C ASN A 130 -4.57 1.14 -26.63
N GLY A 131 -4.34 1.74 -25.46
CA GLY A 131 -4.38 1.06 -24.16
C GLY A 131 -5.80 0.71 -23.71
N PRO A 132 -5.97 -0.03 -22.60
CA PRO A 132 -7.29 -0.44 -22.09
C PRO A 132 -8.23 0.75 -21.82
N ALA A 133 -7.75 1.83 -21.20
CA ALA A 133 -8.54 3.03 -20.97
C ALA A 133 -9.01 3.72 -22.26
N ALA A 134 -8.12 3.86 -23.25
CA ALA A 134 -8.50 4.43 -24.55
C ALA A 134 -9.57 3.59 -25.25
N LYS A 135 -9.44 2.26 -25.22
CA LYS A 135 -10.45 1.33 -25.77
C LYS A 135 -11.79 1.41 -25.03
N ALA A 136 -11.76 1.71 -23.73
CA ALA A 136 -12.95 1.94 -22.92
C ALA A 136 -13.56 3.35 -23.09
N GLY A 137 -12.92 4.23 -23.89
CA GLY A 137 -13.43 5.57 -24.18
C GLY A 137 -13.02 6.65 -23.17
N LEU A 138 -12.07 6.37 -22.27
CA LEU A 138 -11.50 7.38 -21.37
C LEU A 138 -10.80 8.49 -22.16
N LYS A 139 -11.03 9.75 -21.80
CA LYS A 139 -10.46 10.95 -22.44
C LYS A 139 -10.10 12.00 -21.40
#